data_AF-A0A3N5N8P4-F1
#
_entry.id   AF-A0A3N5N8P4-F1
#
_cell.length_a   1.000
_cell.length_b   1.000
_cell.length_c   1.000
_cell.angle_alpha   90.00
_cell.angle_beta   90.00
_cell.angle_gamma   90.00
#
_symmetry.space_group_name_H-M   'P 1'
#
loop_
_entity.id
_entity.type
_entity.pdbx_description
1 polymer ?
#
loop_
_entity_poly.entity_id
_entity_poly.type
_entity_poly.pdbx_seq_one_letter_code
_entity_poly.pdbx_strand_id
1 'polypeptide(L)'
;MSTHRTPQQIRSSLKHPVIDGDGHWVEYPPVFAERMRKAVGDLGADGFLKSQRRIPEVLSLTPAQRKARHIGMEGFWTRQSSNTLDRATAMMPRMLYDRLDELGIDFGIVYPTAGLNIFRIADDATRRAVIRGYNIVVADYFKGLDDRLTPAAVIPVNTPDEAIEELEFVTRQLGAKVGMFGSGVRRPMAQARGADPDVARVAQGFDQLGLDSDHDYDPLWQKCRELGIAPTFHTGGRSYGERNSPTNFTFNHIGHFAAAGHAVAKAVFLGGVTRRFPDLRFAFLEGGVGWGCQLFCDLIEHWERRGAKGLQNMDPTKLDRKLLRELVDKYGYTDLAAELDRRDGWPSKHEDSMTGGAPLDDFHFCKITQKQDWIDLFAMPYYFGCEADDRMNAVA
;
A
#
# COMPACT_ATOMS: atom_id res chain seq x y z
N MET A 1 8.25 40.45 8.46
CA MET A 1 8.48 39.25 9.29
C MET A 1 7.25 38.37 9.13
N SER A 2 7.42 37.09 8.78
CA SER A 2 6.30 36.16 8.65
C SER A 2 5.49 36.13 9.95
N THR A 3 4.17 36.26 9.86
CA THR A 3 3.24 36.20 10.99
C THR A 3 2.99 34.77 11.49
N HIS A 4 3.66 33.78 10.88
CA HIS A 4 3.50 32.38 11.24
C HIS A 4 4.37 32.01 12.45
N ARG A 5 3.77 31.33 13.44
CA ARG A 5 4.49 30.72 14.57
C ARG A 5 5.47 29.67 14.06
N THR A 6 6.62 29.55 14.70
CA THR A 6 7.57 28.46 14.40
C THR A 6 7.04 27.11 14.89
N PRO A 7 7.52 25.96 14.38
CA PRO A 7 7.08 24.65 14.87
C PRO A 7 7.24 24.48 16.39
N GLN A 8 8.32 24.99 16.96
CA GLN A 8 8.57 24.98 18.41
C GLN A 8 7.53 25.80 19.19
N GLN A 9 7.16 26.98 18.66
CA GLN A 9 6.13 27.83 19.27
C GLN A 9 4.74 27.20 19.16
N ILE A 10 4.47 26.47 18.08
CA ILE A 10 3.25 25.68 17.94
C ILE A 10 3.27 24.57 18.99
N ARG A 11 4.35 23.78 19.02
CA ARG A 11 4.50 22.65 19.94
C ARG A 11 4.37 23.06 21.41
N SER A 12 4.98 24.16 21.83
CA SER A 12 4.90 24.66 23.21
C SER A 12 3.49 25.08 23.63
N SER A 13 2.59 25.35 22.68
CA SER A 13 1.18 25.64 22.94
C SER A 13 0.30 24.39 23.04
N LEU A 14 0.79 23.21 22.66
CA LEU A 14 0.06 21.95 22.71
C LEU A 14 0.19 21.27 24.08
N LYS A 15 -0.92 20.71 24.56
CA LYS A 15 -0.99 19.97 25.84
C LYS A 15 -0.77 18.46 25.70
N HIS A 16 -0.50 18.00 24.49
CA HIS A 16 -0.27 16.59 24.14
C HIS A 16 1.02 16.48 23.34
N PRO A 17 1.63 15.28 23.28
CA PRO A 17 2.76 15.05 22.40
C PRO A 17 2.36 15.13 20.92
N VAL A 18 3.35 15.41 20.08
CA VAL A 18 3.31 15.35 18.62
C VAL A 18 4.21 14.21 18.19
N ILE A 19 3.60 13.21 17.56
CA ILE A 19 4.29 12.06 17.00
C ILE A 19 4.34 12.23 15.49
N ASP A 20 5.55 12.26 14.93
CA ASP A 20 5.73 12.14 13.48
C ASP A 20 5.60 10.66 13.09
N GLY A 21 4.52 10.35 12.39
CA GLY A 21 4.16 8.97 12.02
C GLY A 21 4.84 8.46 10.75
N ASP A 22 5.49 9.34 9.97
CA ASP A 22 6.07 9.00 8.66
C ASP A 22 7.26 9.92 8.31
N GLY A 23 8.23 10.02 9.21
CA GLY A 23 9.50 10.67 8.92
C GLY A 23 10.35 9.82 7.99
N HIS A 24 11.24 10.42 7.20
CA HIS A 24 12.16 9.67 6.34
C HIS A 24 13.62 10.00 6.63
N TRP A 25 14.46 8.98 6.50
CA TRP A 25 15.91 9.16 6.43
C TRP A 25 16.45 8.78 5.05
N VAL A 26 17.49 9.48 4.61
CA VAL A 26 18.13 9.29 3.31
C VAL A 26 19.49 8.65 3.51
N GLU A 27 19.54 7.36 3.20
CA GLU A 27 20.73 6.54 3.22
C GLU A 27 21.73 7.04 2.18
N TYR A 28 23.01 7.10 2.55
CA TYR A 28 24.08 7.42 1.63
C TYR A 28 24.69 6.11 1.07
N PRO A 29 24.38 5.70 -0.18
CA PRO A 29 24.63 4.34 -0.63
C PRO A 29 26.08 3.85 -0.54
N PRO A 30 27.12 4.68 -0.83
CA PRO A 30 28.51 4.21 -0.75
C PRO A 30 28.90 3.73 0.66
N VAL A 31 28.51 4.45 1.70
CA VAL A 31 28.82 4.08 3.10
C VAL A 31 27.87 3.00 3.60
N PHE A 32 26.60 3.10 3.24
CA PHE A 32 25.57 2.15 3.66
C PHE A 32 25.85 0.74 3.12
N ALA A 33 26.23 0.62 1.84
CA ALA A 33 26.57 -0.65 1.22
C ALA A 33 27.80 -1.31 1.86
N GLU A 34 28.81 -0.53 2.25
CA GLU A 34 30.00 -1.08 2.92
C GLU A 34 29.68 -1.60 4.33
N ARG A 35 28.83 -0.89 5.08
CA ARG A 35 28.32 -1.40 6.37
C ARG A 35 27.50 -2.67 6.17
N MET A 36 26.67 -2.73 5.13
CA MET A 36 25.93 -3.93 4.77
C MET A 36 26.87 -5.08 4.40
N ARG A 37 27.95 -4.82 3.65
CA ARG A 37 28.96 -5.83 3.28
C ARG A 37 29.57 -6.48 4.53
N LYS A 38 29.90 -5.67 5.53
CA LYS A 38 30.41 -6.17 6.82
C LYS A 38 29.37 -6.98 7.61
N ALA A 39 28.09 -6.65 7.48
CA ALA A 39 27.02 -7.30 8.22
C ALA A 39 26.56 -8.63 7.60
N VAL A 40 26.42 -8.69 6.27
CA VAL A 40 25.78 -9.82 5.55
C VAL A 40 26.51 -10.25 4.28
N GLY A 41 27.71 -9.71 4.01
CA GLY A 41 28.53 -10.06 2.86
C GLY A 41 28.11 -9.39 1.55
N ASP A 42 28.77 -9.82 0.46
CA ASP A 42 28.68 -9.20 -0.85
C ASP A 42 27.28 -9.30 -1.48
N LEU A 43 26.56 -10.41 -1.25
CA LEU A 43 25.21 -10.61 -1.80
C LEU A 43 24.25 -9.50 -1.36
N GLY A 44 24.30 -9.11 -0.07
CA GLY A 44 23.51 -8.00 0.45
C GLY A 44 24.00 -6.66 -0.11
N ALA A 45 25.29 -6.37 0.01
CA ALA A 45 25.83 -5.07 -0.39
C ALA A 45 25.66 -4.77 -1.90
N ASP A 46 26.01 -5.72 -2.76
CA ASP A 46 25.93 -5.56 -4.20
C ASP A 46 24.48 -5.60 -4.67
N GLY A 47 23.63 -6.41 -4.03
CA GLY A 47 22.18 -6.42 -4.23
C GLY A 47 21.54 -5.06 -3.90
N PHE A 48 21.93 -4.44 -2.79
CA PHE A 48 21.49 -3.11 -2.40
C PHE A 48 21.93 -2.08 -3.44
N LEU A 49 23.21 -2.04 -3.80
CA LEU A 49 23.72 -1.12 -4.82
C LEU A 49 22.99 -1.28 -6.16
N LYS A 50 22.71 -2.52 -6.58
CA LYS A 50 21.93 -2.81 -7.78
C LYS A 50 20.51 -2.24 -7.68
N SER A 51 19.84 -2.40 -6.55
CA SER A 51 18.48 -1.84 -6.34
C SER A 51 18.44 -0.31 -6.48
N GLN A 52 19.53 0.38 -6.15
CA GLN A 52 19.62 1.84 -6.25
C GLN A 52 19.86 2.35 -7.68
N ARG A 53 20.22 1.48 -8.64
CA ARG A 53 20.44 1.87 -10.04
C ARG A 53 19.16 2.06 -10.85
N ARG A 54 18.02 1.58 -10.35
CA ARG A 54 16.71 1.66 -11.02
C ARG A 54 16.40 3.06 -11.56
N ILE A 55 16.51 4.10 -10.72
CA ILE A 55 16.18 5.48 -11.11
C ILE A 55 17.20 6.02 -12.13
N PRO A 56 18.52 5.97 -11.89
CA PRO A 56 19.52 6.37 -12.88
C PRO A 56 19.37 5.66 -14.24
N GLU A 57 19.11 4.36 -14.24
CA GLU A 57 18.91 3.57 -15.46
C GLU A 57 17.69 4.08 -16.24
N VAL A 58 16.56 4.30 -15.57
CA VAL A 58 15.36 4.86 -16.20
C VAL A 58 15.63 6.27 -16.75
N LEU A 59 16.32 7.12 -16.01
CA LEU A 59 16.63 8.49 -16.42
C LEU A 59 17.65 8.57 -17.56
N SER A 60 18.49 7.54 -17.74
CA SER A 60 19.42 7.46 -18.88
C SER A 60 18.74 7.20 -20.22
N LEU A 61 17.49 6.71 -20.21
CA LEU A 61 16.70 6.48 -21.42
C LEU A 61 16.16 7.79 -22.00
N THR A 62 16.03 7.87 -23.32
CA THR A 62 15.26 8.93 -23.97
C THR A 62 13.75 8.72 -23.76
N PRO A 63 12.92 9.78 -23.89
CA PRO A 63 11.47 9.63 -23.92
C PRO A 63 10.96 8.58 -24.92
N ALA A 64 11.58 8.48 -26.10
CA ALA A 64 11.22 7.49 -27.12
C ALA A 64 11.53 6.07 -26.67
N GLN A 65 12.69 5.83 -26.05
CA GLN A 65 13.04 4.52 -25.49
C GLN A 65 12.11 4.14 -24.33
N ARG A 66 11.80 5.08 -23.43
CA ARG A 66 10.82 4.86 -22.35
C ARG A 66 9.45 4.49 -22.90
N LYS A 67 8.97 5.20 -23.93
CA LYS A 67 7.70 4.90 -24.60
C LYS A 67 7.71 3.51 -25.24
N ALA A 68 8.74 3.17 -26.01
CA ALA A 68 8.86 1.88 -26.69
C ALA A 68 8.87 0.70 -25.71
N ARG A 69 9.47 0.88 -24.54
CA ARG A 69 9.61 -0.16 -23.51
C ARG A 69 8.50 -0.13 -22.45
N HIS A 70 7.51 0.76 -22.59
CA HIS A 70 6.44 0.99 -21.60
C HIS A 70 6.99 1.31 -20.19
N ILE A 71 7.98 2.18 -20.08
CA ILE A 71 8.61 2.61 -18.83
C ILE A 71 8.20 4.06 -18.51
N GLY A 72 7.67 4.28 -17.31
CA GLY A 72 7.32 5.61 -16.82
C GLY A 72 8.54 6.45 -16.45
N MET A 73 8.39 7.78 -16.54
CA MET A 73 9.34 8.75 -16.04
C MET A 73 9.48 8.64 -14.51
N GLU A 74 10.71 8.68 -14.03
CA GLU A 74 11.06 8.73 -12.60
C GLU A 74 11.44 10.14 -12.16
N GLY A 75 11.44 10.37 -10.84
CA GLY A 75 11.76 11.68 -10.27
C GLY A 75 13.25 12.00 -10.40
N PHE A 76 13.56 13.17 -10.93
CA PHE A 76 14.89 13.77 -10.93
C PHE A 76 14.93 14.95 -9.96
N TRP A 77 16.12 15.27 -9.42
CA TRP A 77 16.31 16.33 -8.41
C TRP A 77 15.37 16.21 -7.20
N THR A 78 15.06 14.99 -6.76
CA THR A 78 14.09 14.69 -5.69
C THR A 78 14.60 14.99 -4.28
N ARG A 79 15.74 15.66 -4.14
CA ARG A 79 16.39 15.92 -2.86
C ARG A 79 16.58 17.42 -2.68
N GLN A 80 16.20 17.92 -1.51
CA GLN A 80 16.44 19.31 -1.15
C GLN A 80 17.93 19.63 -1.24
N SER A 81 18.27 20.70 -1.96
CA SER A 81 19.65 21.09 -2.25
C SER A 81 19.94 22.55 -1.92
N SER A 82 18.92 23.41 -1.83
CA SER A 82 19.10 24.81 -1.40
C SER A 82 19.16 24.95 0.12
N ASN A 83 18.48 24.07 0.86
CA ASN A 83 18.60 23.96 2.31
C ASN A 83 19.48 22.76 2.71
N THR A 84 20.78 23.00 2.79
CA THR A 84 21.77 21.98 3.19
C THR A 84 21.50 21.42 4.59
N LEU A 85 20.97 22.24 5.50
CA LEU A 85 20.70 21.82 6.87
C LEU A 85 19.61 20.72 6.89
N ASP A 86 18.53 20.89 6.15
CA ASP A 86 17.46 19.89 6.07
C ASP A 86 17.92 18.63 5.34
N ARG A 87 18.73 18.78 4.28
CA ARG A 87 19.34 17.65 3.59
C ARG A 87 20.21 16.81 4.53
N ALA A 88 21.05 17.47 5.32
CA ALA A 88 21.92 16.84 6.30
C ALA A 88 21.11 16.16 7.42
N THR A 89 20.04 16.80 7.88
CA THR A 89 19.13 16.28 8.91
C THR A 89 18.48 14.98 8.47
N ALA A 90 17.97 14.93 7.24
CA ALA A 90 17.39 13.71 6.68
C ALA A 90 18.44 12.59 6.50
N MET A 91 19.73 12.90 6.35
CA MET A 91 20.78 11.89 6.12
C MET A 91 21.37 11.33 7.41
N MET A 92 21.25 12.04 8.54
CA MET A 92 21.96 11.73 9.78
C MET A 92 20.96 11.61 10.93
N PRO A 93 20.57 10.39 11.34
CA PRO A 93 19.57 10.18 12.39
C PRO A 93 19.85 10.90 13.71
N ARG A 94 21.12 10.98 14.12
CA ARG A 94 21.54 11.75 15.31
C ARG A 94 21.26 13.24 15.16
N MET A 95 21.46 13.81 13.98
CA MET A 95 21.14 15.21 13.72
C MET A 95 19.63 15.46 13.67
N LEU A 96 18.85 14.53 13.12
CA LEU A 96 17.39 14.58 13.23
C LEU A 96 16.94 14.59 14.70
N TYR A 97 17.50 13.70 15.51
CA TYR A 97 17.24 13.63 16.95
C TYR A 97 17.51 14.98 17.65
N ASP A 98 18.68 15.57 17.42
CA ASP A 98 19.05 16.87 18.01
C ASP A 98 18.11 18.01 17.56
N ARG A 99 17.50 17.89 16.38
CA ARG A 99 16.58 18.88 15.81
C ARG A 99 15.11 18.62 16.11
N LEU A 100 14.72 17.55 16.81
CA LEU A 100 13.30 17.26 17.05
C LEU A 100 12.57 18.38 17.79
N ASP A 101 13.22 18.99 18.78
CA ASP A 101 12.67 20.16 19.49
C ASP A 101 12.44 21.31 18.53
N GLU A 102 13.36 21.52 17.57
CA GLU A 102 13.27 22.55 16.54
C GLU A 102 12.07 22.31 15.59
N LEU A 103 11.82 21.03 15.28
CA LEU A 103 10.73 20.61 14.41
C LEU A 103 9.39 20.53 15.16
N GLY A 104 9.38 20.68 16.49
CA GLY A 104 8.18 20.57 17.31
C GLY A 104 7.67 19.13 17.43
N ILE A 105 8.57 18.14 17.36
CA ILE A 105 8.25 16.70 17.38
C ILE A 105 8.75 16.11 18.70
N ASP A 106 7.90 15.38 19.42
CA ASP A 106 8.32 14.68 20.65
C ASP A 106 8.90 13.30 20.34
N PHE A 107 8.29 12.60 19.39
CA PHE A 107 8.70 11.27 18.96
C PHE A 107 8.54 11.10 17.45
N GLY A 108 9.51 10.50 16.77
CA GLY A 108 9.47 10.25 15.32
C GLY A 108 9.60 8.78 14.96
N ILE A 109 8.73 8.33 14.06
CA ILE A 109 8.84 7.04 13.38
C ILE A 109 9.51 7.30 12.03
N VAL A 110 10.66 6.67 11.79
CA VAL A 110 11.50 6.98 10.64
C VAL A 110 11.56 5.82 9.66
N TYR A 111 10.92 6.01 8.51
CA TYR A 111 10.87 5.10 7.38
C TYR A 111 12.09 5.24 6.47
N PRO A 112 12.49 4.14 5.81
CA PRO A 112 13.59 4.16 4.86
C PRO A 112 13.28 5.05 3.65
N THR A 113 14.30 5.47 2.90
CA THR A 113 14.06 5.99 1.54
C THR A 113 14.57 5.04 0.47
N ALA A 114 15.81 4.61 0.58
CA ALA A 114 16.39 3.59 -0.28
C ALA A 114 15.70 2.24 -0.08
N GLY A 115 15.26 1.96 1.15
CA GLY A 115 14.52 0.74 1.52
C GLY A 115 13.08 0.66 1.00
N LEU A 116 12.48 1.75 0.49
CA LEU A 116 11.10 1.73 -0.07
C LEU A 116 10.93 0.81 -1.29
N ASN A 117 12.02 0.32 -1.88
CA ASN A 117 11.95 -0.55 -3.06
C ASN A 117 12.69 -1.88 -2.89
N ILE A 118 13.41 -2.12 -1.79
CA ILE A 118 14.22 -3.34 -1.66
C ILE A 118 13.37 -4.61 -1.52
N PHE A 119 12.14 -4.50 -1.02
CA PHE A 119 11.17 -5.60 -1.02
C PHE A 119 10.72 -6.02 -2.43
N ARG A 120 11.00 -5.22 -3.47
CA ARG A 120 10.66 -5.52 -4.87
C ARG A 120 11.75 -6.30 -5.61
N ILE A 121 12.87 -6.60 -4.94
CA ILE A 121 13.94 -7.40 -5.54
C ILE A 121 13.37 -8.79 -5.86
N ALA A 122 13.46 -9.21 -7.12
CA ALA A 122 12.82 -10.43 -7.59
C ALA A 122 13.56 -11.72 -7.20
N ASP A 123 14.88 -11.66 -7.06
CA ASP A 123 15.69 -12.80 -6.63
C ASP A 123 15.56 -12.98 -5.12
N ASP A 124 15.07 -14.13 -4.68
CA ASP A 124 14.73 -14.37 -3.27
C ASP A 124 15.96 -14.29 -2.36
N ALA A 125 17.06 -14.95 -2.72
CA ALA A 125 18.28 -14.95 -1.91
C ALA A 125 18.84 -13.52 -1.76
N THR A 126 18.91 -12.77 -2.85
CA THR A 126 19.35 -11.36 -2.86
C THR A 126 18.42 -10.50 -2.02
N ARG A 127 17.10 -10.57 -2.23
CA ARG A 127 16.14 -9.75 -1.50
C ARG A 127 16.22 -9.99 0.00
N ARG A 128 16.30 -11.25 0.44
CA ARG A 128 16.45 -11.61 1.87
C ARG A 128 17.76 -11.08 2.46
N ALA A 129 18.87 -11.26 1.76
CA ALA A 129 20.17 -10.76 2.20
C ALA A 129 20.21 -9.22 2.29
N VAL A 130 19.65 -8.53 1.29
CA VAL A 130 19.56 -7.07 1.26
C VAL A 130 18.70 -6.54 2.40
N ILE A 131 17.52 -7.12 2.64
CA ILE A 131 16.62 -6.67 3.70
C ILE A 131 17.21 -6.93 5.09
N ARG A 132 17.74 -8.13 5.33
CA ARG A 132 18.42 -8.49 6.58
C ARG A 132 19.56 -7.52 6.87
N GLY A 133 20.42 -7.28 5.87
CA GLY A 133 21.52 -6.33 5.96
C GLY A 133 21.06 -4.90 6.17
N TYR A 134 20.00 -4.47 5.48
CA TYR A 134 19.40 -3.15 5.63
C TYR A 134 18.95 -2.94 7.08
N ASN A 135 18.15 -3.85 7.62
CA ASN A 135 17.62 -3.77 8.98
C ASN A 135 18.73 -3.74 10.04
N ILE A 136 19.79 -4.55 9.90
CA ILE A 136 20.95 -4.53 10.80
C ILE A 136 21.64 -3.16 10.79
N VAL A 137 21.92 -2.63 9.59
CA VAL A 137 22.62 -1.35 9.45
C VAL A 137 21.77 -0.20 9.99
N VAL A 138 20.46 -0.19 9.72
CA VAL A 138 19.54 0.82 10.25
C VAL A 138 19.51 0.78 11.78
N ALA A 139 19.38 -0.39 12.37
CA ALA A 139 19.37 -0.53 13.83
C ALA A 139 20.65 0.05 14.47
N ASP A 140 21.81 -0.14 13.84
CA ASP A 140 23.07 0.46 14.30
C ASP A 140 23.07 2.00 14.20
N TYR A 141 22.58 2.57 13.08
CA TYR A 141 22.50 4.02 12.88
C TYR A 141 21.58 4.72 13.90
N PHE A 142 20.54 4.04 14.35
CA PHE A 142 19.56 4.56 15.31
C PHE A 142 19.85 4.18 16.76
N LYS A 143 20.95 3.49 17.04
CA LYS A 143 21.31 3.03 18.39
C LYS A 143 21.39 4.21 19.38
N GLY A 144 20.66 4.10 20.49
CA GLY A 144 20.63 5.14 21.54
C GLY A 144 19.92 6.43 21.10
N LEU A 145 18.90 6.31 20.25
CA LEU A 145 17.94 7.37 19.90
C LEU A 145 16.50 6.99 20.29
N ASP A 146 16.30 5.81 20.88
CA ASP A 146 15.03 5.11 20.99
C ASP A 146 14.04 5.72 21.99
N ASP A 147 14.49 6.70 22.78
CA ASP A 147 13.64 7.51 23.63
C ASP A 147 12.80 8.53 22.82
N ARG A 148 13.26 8.93 21.62
CA ARG A 148 12.55 9.90 20.77
C ARG A 148 12.47 9.55 19.28
N LEU A 149 13.24 8.57 18.79
CA LEU A 149 13.22 8.13 17.39
C LEU A 149 13.26 6.62 17.30
N THR A 150 12.38 6.05 16.49
CA THR A 150 12.44 4.63 16.12
C THR A 150 12.49 4.46 14.61
N PRO A 151 13.40 3.65 14.06
CA PRO A 151 13.33 3.29 12.66
C PRO A 151 12.25 2.24 12.40
N ALA A 152 11.68 2.26 11.20
CA ALA A 152 10.84 1.17 10.70
C ALA A 152 11.72 0.09 10.04
N ALA A 153 11.63 -1.15 10.51
CA ALA A 153 12.30 -2.29 9.88
C ALA A 153 11.57 -2.68 8.59
N VAL A 154 12.30 -2.97 7.51
CA VAL A 154 11.70 -3.43 6.25
C VAL A 154 11.29 -4.90 6.40
N ILE A 155 10.01 -5.20 6.17
CA ILE A 155 9.47 -6.55 6.24
C ILE A 155 9.13 -7.03 4.82
N PRO A 156 9.81 -8.07 4.30
CA PRO A 156 9.43 -8.66 3.03
C PRO A 156 8.12 -9.41 3.18
N VAL A 157 7.30 -9.39 2.13
CA VAL A 157 6.00 -10.07 2.13
C VAL A 157 5.84 -10.95 0.89
N ASN A 158 6.95 -11.40 0.30
CA ASN A 158 6.89 -12.30 -0.87
C ASN A 158 6.22 -13.63 -0.51
N THR A 159 6.43 -14.13 0.71
CA THR A 159 5.67 -15.22 1.33
C THR A 159 5.42 -14.92 2.81
N PRO A 160 4.40 -15.52 3.43
CA PRO A 160 4.15 -15.39 4.87
C PRO A 160 5.34 -15.86 5.73
N ASP A 161 5.95 -17.00 5.39
CA ASP A 161 7.08 -17.55 6.15
C ASP A 161 8.29 -16.62 6.16
N GLU A 162 8.57 -16.01 5.01
CA GLU A 162 9.67 -15.06 4.89
C GLU A 162 9.44 -13.80 5.74
N ALA A 163 8.20 -13.29 5.72
CA ALA A 163 7.79 -12.15 6.52
C ALA A 163 7.90 -12.44 8.02
N ILE A 164 7.42 -13.62 8.44
CA ILE A 164 7.47 -14.08 9.84
C ILE A 164 8.91 -14.20 10.32
N GLU A 165 9.80 -14.81 9.53
CA GLU A 165 11.20 -14.97 9.92
C GLU A 165 11.90 -13.61 10.10
N GLU A 166 11.67 -12.67 9.19
CA GLU A 166 12.23 -11.33 9.31
C GLU A 166 11.63 -10.58 10.51
N LEU A 167 10.32 -10.67 10.74
CA LEU A 167 9.65 -10.09 11.91
C LEU A 167 10.25 -10.60 13.22
N GLU A 168 10.42 -11.92 13.36
CA GLU A 168 11.02 -12.49 14.56
C GLU A 168 12.47 -12.04 14.74
N PHE A 169 13.24 -11.94 13.66
CA PHE A 169 14.60 -11.43 13.71
C PHE A 169 14.64 -9.96 14.18
N VAL A 170 13.93 -9.06 13.51
CA VAL A 170 14.03 -7.62 13.80
C VAL A 170 13.46 -7.28 15.17
N THR A 171 12.42 -7.97 15.63
CA THR A 171 11.85 -7.74 16.96
C THR A 171 12.71 -8.34 18.06
N ARG A 172 13.15 -9.60 17.92
CA ARG A 172 13.86 -10.30 19.00
C ARG A 172 15.35 -9.98 19.07
N GLN A 173 15.99 -9.71 17.93
CA GLN A 173 17.44 -9.44 17.89
C GLN A 173 17.78 -7.95 17.78
N LEU A 174 16.96 -7.17 17.05
CA LEU A 174 17.22 -5.74 16.87
C LEU A 174 16.35 -4.84 17.74
N GLY A 175 15.29 -5.37 18.36
CA GLY A 175 14.36 -4.59 19.19
C GLY A 175 13.47 -3.64 18.38
N ALA A 176 13.23 -3.92 17.10
CA ALA A 176 12.37 -3.10 16.26
C ALA A 176 10.93 -3.07 16.79
N LYS A 177 10.34 -1.87 16.82
CA LYS A 177 8.95 -1.62 17.28
C LYS A 177 7.99 -1.29 16.14
N VAL A 178 8.54 -1.05 14.94
CA VAL A 178 7.78 -0.65 13.74
C VAL A 178 8.29 -1.48 12.57
N GLY A 179 7.36 -2.00 11.77
CA GLY A 179 7.67 -2.72 10.53
C GLY A 179 7.02 -2.03 9.34
N MET A 180 7.81 -1.72 8.32
CA MET A 180 7.35 -1.26 7.01
C MET A 180 7.15 -2.47 6.10
N PHE A 181 5.89 -2.74 5.76
CA PHE A 181 5.48 -3.85 4.92
C PHE A 181 5.36 -3.39 3.46
N GLY A 182 5.85 -4.24 2.55
CA GLY A 182 5.48 -4.14 1.15
C GLY A 182 4.00 -4.48 0.93
N SER A 183 3.47 -4.12 -0.25
CA SER A 183 2.21 -4.64 -0.79
C SER A 183 2.31 -4.72 -2.31
N GLY A 184 1.27 -5.23 -2.97
CA GLY A 184 1.27 -5.41 -4.43
C GLY A 184 2.48 -6.23 -4.88
N VAL A 185 2.64 -7.42 -4.29
CA VAL A 185 3.75 -8.32 -4.61
C VAL A 185 3.58 -8.79 -6.04
N ARG A 186 4.60 -8.54 -6.88
CA ARG A 186 4.58 -8.90 -8.29
C ARG A 186 4.62 -10.42 -8.45
N ARG A 187 3.58 -10.99 -9.05
CA ARG A 187 3.48 -12.42 -9.38
C ARG A 187 3.58 -12.59 -10.90
N PRO A 188 4.67 -13.19 -11.44
CA PRO A 188 4.78 -13.43 -12.87
C PRO A 188 3.61 -14.27 -13.38
N MET A 189 2.99 -13.86 -14.48
CA MET A 189 1.98 -14.70 -15.11
C MET A 189 2.63 -15.96 -15.68
N ALA A 190 2.01 -17.13 -15.48
CA ALA A 190 2.56 -18.39 -15.96
C ALA A 190 2.82 -18.37 -17.48
N GLN A 191 1.94 -17.68 -18.23
CA GLN A 191 2.02 -17.52 -19.68
C GLN A 191 3.15 -16.59 -20.13
N ALA A 192 3.73 -15.79 -19.23
CA ALA A 192 4.85 -14.88 -19.53
C ALA A 192 6.22 -15.52 -19.30
N ARG A 193 6.29 -16.80 -18.90
CA ARG A 193 7.55 -17.51 -18.71
C ARG A 193 8.34 -17.59 -20.03
N GLY A 194 9.58 -17.10 -20.00
CA GLY A 194 10.45 -17.07 -21.17
C GLY A 194 10.15 -15.94 -22.17
N ALA A 195 9.22 -15.04 -21.85
CA ALA A 195 8.98 -13.85 -22.66
C ALA A 195 10.18 -12.89 -22.61
N ASP A 196 10.24 -11.97 -23.58
CA ASP A 196 11.17 -10.85 -23.56
C ASP A 196 11.10 -10.10 -22.20
N PRO A 197 12.23 -9.67 -21.61
CA PRO A 197 12.23 -9.04 -20.29
C PRO A 197 11.33 -7.81 -20.17
N ASP A 198 11.19 -6.99 -21.21
CA ASP A 198 10.31 -5.82 -21.18
C ASP A 198 8.82 -6.24 -21.19
N VAL A 199 8.49 -7.36 -21.82
CA VAL A 199 7.15 -7.97 -21.80
C VAL A 199 6.87 -8.65 -20.46
N ALA A 200 7.79 -9.48 -19.96
CA ALA A 200 7.67 -10.15 -18.66
C ALA A 200 7.49 -9.15 -17.50
N ARG A 201 8.08 -7.95 -17.63
CA ARG A 201 7.95 -6.85 -16.68
C ARG A 201 6.52 -6.30 -16.56
N VAL A 202 5.73 -6.36 -17.62
CA VAL A 202 4.33 -5.88 -17.61
C VAL A 202 3.32 -7.01 -17.50
N ALA A 203 3.69 -8.24 -17.88
CA ALA A 203 2.85 -9.43 -17.79
C ALA A 203 2.93 -10.09 -16.40
N GLN A 204 2.42 -9.39 -15.39
CA GLN A 204 2.49 -9.80 -13.99
C GLN A 204 1.25 -9.34 -13.23
N GLY A 205 0.77 -10.20 -12.33
CA GLY A 205 -0.27 -9.88 -11.35
C GLY A 205 0.32 -9.24 -10.10
N PHE A 206 -0.56 -8.72 -9.24
CA PHE A 206 -0.19 -8.09 -7.98
C PHE A 206 -0.98 -8.73 -6.85
N ASP A 207 -0.27 -9.47 -6.00
CA ASP A 207 -0.81 -10.07 -4.78
C ASP A 207 -0.92 -9.00 -3.68
N GLN A 208 -2.12 -8.86 -3.13
CA GLN A 208 -2.49 -7.84 -2.15
C GLN A 208 -2.63 -8.41 -0.73
N LEU A 209 -2.00 -9.56 -0.46
CA LEU A 209 -1.80 -10.11 0.88
C LEU A 209 -3.11 -10.48 1.62
N GLY A 210 -4.17 -10.77 0.89
CA GLY A 210 -5.48 -11.04 1.46
C GLY A 210 -6.36 -11.78 0.47
N LEU A 211 -7.48 -11.17 0.10
CA LEU A 211 -8.39 -11.69 -0.92
C LEU A 211 -7.64 -12.20 -2.16
N ASP A 212 -7.96 -13.43 -2.59
CA ASP A 212 -7.45 -14.11 -3.78
C ASP A 212 -5.92 -14.34 -3.85
N SER A 213 -5.22 -14.24 -2.72
CA SER A 213 -3.81 -14.60 -2.67
C SER A 213 -3.60 -16.12 -2.75
N ASP A 214 -2.58 -16.56 -3.50
CA ASP A 214 -2.12 -17.96 -3.50
C ASP A 214 -1.48 -18.37 -2.15
N HIS A 215 -1.17 -17.39 -1.30
CA HIS A 215 -0.61 -17.62 0.03
C HIS A 215 -1.62 -17.30 1.13
N ASP A 216 -1.64 -18.12 2.17
CA ASP A 216 -2.35 -17.80 3.41
C ASP A 216 -1.50 -16.87 4.29
N TYR A 217 -1.90 -15.60 4.40
CA TYR A 217 -1.23 -14.60 5.23
C TYR A 217 -1.77 -14.54 6.67
N ASP A 218 -2.78 -15.33 7.05
CA ASP A 218 -3.25 -15.35 8.44
C ASP A 218 -2.15 -15.67 9.47
N PRO A 219 -1.20 -16.59 9.21
CA PRO A 219 -0.04 -16.79 10.09
C PRO A 219 0.82 -15.54 10.26
N LEU A 220 0.95 -14.70 9.23
CA LEU A 220 1.66 -13.43 9.32
C LEU A 220 0.89 -12.45 10.21
N TRP A 221 -0.42 -12.32 10.03
CA TRP A 221 -1.26 -11.43 10.86
C TRP A 221 -1.28 -11.85 12.32
N GLN A 222 -1.36 -13.16 12.57
CA GLN A 222 -1.20 -13.74 13.90
C GLN A 222 0.16 -13.37 14.50
N LYS A 223 1.26 -13.48 13.73
CA LYS A 223 2.59 -13.13 14.20
C LYS A 223 2.73 -11.64 14.52
N CYS A 224 2.17 -10.76 13.68
CA CYS A 224 2.11 -9.32 13.93
C CYS A 224 1.39 -9.02 15.26
N ARG A 225 0.25 -9.68 15.51
CA ARG A 225 -0.48 -9.58 16.78
C ARG A 225 0.35 -10.07 17.98
N GLU A 226 1.01 -11.21 17.86
CA GLU A 226 1.87 -11.77 18.92
C GLU A 226 3.04 -10.86 19.29
N LEU A 227 3.67 -10.25 18.29
CA LEU A 227 4.84 -9.37 18.47
C LEU A 227 4.45 -7.92 18.78
N GLY A 228 3.17 -7.56 18.69
CA GLY A 228 2.71 -6.18 18.86
C GLY A 228 3.17 -5.24 17.74
N ILE A 229 3.34 -5.75 16.52
CA ILE A 229 3.76 -4.97 15.35
C ILE A 229 2.55 -4.70 14.45
N ALA A 230 2.23 -3.43 14.23
CA ALA A 230 1.23 -3.02 13.24
C ALA A 230 1.81 -3.16 11.82
N PRO A 231 1.10 -3.78 10.86
CA PRO A 231 1.50 -3.72 9.45
C PRO A 231 1.32 -2.31 8.88
N THR A 232 2.43 -1.60 8.64
CA THR A 232 2.39 -0.28 8.00
C THR A 232 2.83 -0.39 6.54
N PHE A 233 1.93 -0.09 5.62
CA PHE A 233 2.15 -0.25 4.19
C PHE A 233 2.70 1.04 3.58
N HIS A 234 3.93 0.97 3.08
CA HIS A 234 4.63 2.08 2.41
C HIS A 234 5.08 1.67 1.01
N THR A 235 4.11 1.37 0.15
CA THR A 235 4.34 0.90 -1.23
C THR A 235 3.88 1.93 -2.23
N GLY A 236 4.77 2.34 -3.13
CA GLY A 236 4.42 3.31 -4.16
C GLY A 236 3.87 2.70 -5.46
N GLY A 237 2.65 3.02 -5.87
CA GLY A 237 2.01 2.55 -7.12
C GLY A 237 2.51 3.16 -8.43
N ARG A 238 3.69 3.78 -8.46
CA ARG A 238 4.30 4.29 -9.71
C ARG A 238 4.57 3.14 -10.67
N SER A 239 4.31 3.37 -11.97
CA SER A 239 4.44 2.35 -13.01
C SER A 239 3.51 1.13 -12.83
N TYR A 240 2.46 1.25 -12.01
CA TYR A 240 1.34 0.30 -11.99
C TYR A 240 0.22 0.82 -12.90
N GLY A 241 -0.28 -0.06 -13.77
CA GLY A 241 -1.38 0.25 -14.69
C GLY A 241 -1.17 1.55 -15.46
N GLU A 242 -2.09 2.50 -15.26
CA GLU A 242 -2.19 3.75 -16.02
C GLU A 242 -1.13 4.80 -15.62
N ARG A 243 -0.38 4.61 -14.53
CA ARG A 243 0.61 5.57 -14.00
C ARG A 243 1.97 5.44 -14.67
N ASN A 244 2.00 5.55 -16.01
CA ASN A 244 3.17 5.21 -16.81
C ASN A 244 3.50 6.22 -17.93
N SER A 245 3.32 7.52 -17.68
CA SER A 245 3.78 8.57 -18.59
C SER A 245 5.31 8.50 -18.76
N PRO A 246 5.85 8.44 -19.99
CA PRO A 246 7.28 8.34 -20.24
C PRO A 246 8.04 9.65 -20.04
N THR A 247 7.33 10.76 -19.83
CA THR A 247 7.92 12.12 -19.75
C THR A 247 7.50 12.91 -18.52
N ASN A 248 6.45 12.50 -17.80
CA ASN A 248 5.91 13.29 -16.70
C ASN A 248 5.91 12.49 -15.39
N PHE A 249 6.85 12.83 -14.50
CA PHE A 249 6.95 12.23 -13.17
C PHE A 249 5.72 12.55 -12.31
N THR A 250 5.27 13.80 -12.31
CA THR A 250 4.12 14.24 -11.51
C THR A 250 2.85 13.46 -11.84
N PHE A 251 2.61 13.18 -13.13
CA PHE A 251 1.52 12.31 -13.56
C PHE A 251 1.63 10.89 -12.96
N ASN A 252 2.84 10.33 -12.92
CA ASN A 252 3.08 9.03 -12.31
C ASN A 252 2.98 9.08 -10.78
N HIS A 253 3.29 10.23 -10.17
CA HIS A 253 3.45 10.39 -8.73
C HIS A 253 2.14 10.71 -7.98
N ILE A 254 1.34 11.67 -8.45
CA ILE A 254 0.16 12.15 -7.71
C ILE A 254 -0.80 10.98 -7.38
N GLY A 255 -1.04 10.72 -6.09
CA GLY A 255 -1.94 9.65 -5.62
C GLY A 255 -1.40 8.23 -5.76
N HIS A 256 -0.10 8.05 -6.01
CA HIS A 256 0.47 6.72 -6.21
C HIS A 256 0.48 5.87 -4.93
N PHE A 257 0.66 6.47 -3.76
CA PHE A 257 0.58 5.78 -2.46
C PHE A 257 -0.86 5.41 -2.13
N ALA A 258 -1.79 6.36 -2.29
CA ALA A 258 -3.23 6.12 -2.16
C ALA A 258 -3.68 4.91 -3.00
N ALA A 259 -3.29 4.85 -4.28
CA ALA A 259 -3.68 3.75 -5.16
C ALA A 259 -3.16 2.38 -4.69
N ALA A 260 -1.91 2.31 -4.20
CA ALA A 260 -1.35 1.08 -3.68
C ALA A 260 -1.99 0.67 -2.34
N GLY A 261 -2.13 1.64 -1.41
CA GLY A 261 -2.80 1.45 -0.13
C GLY A 261 -4.26 1.00 -0.29
N HIS A 262 -4.99 1.62 -1.22
CA HIS A 262 -6.38 1.29 -1.52
C HIS A 262 -6.57 -0.15 -2.02
N ALA A 263 -5.62 -0.69 -2.78
CA ALA A 263 -5.69 -2.07 -3.25
C ALA A 263 -5.51 -3.07 -2.08
N VAL A 264 -4.47 -2.90 -1.26
CA VAL A 264 -4.23 -3.79 -0.11
C VAL A 264 -5.28 -3.62 0.99
N ALA A 265 -5.75 -2.40 1.26
CA ALA A 265 -6.82 -2.13 2.23
C ALA A 265 -8.10 -2.89 1.88
N LYS A 266 -8.48 -2.93 0.60
CA LYS A 266 -9.62 -3.73 0.12
C LYS A 266 -9.38 -5.22 0.26
N ALA A 267 -8.21 -5.72 -0.13
CA ALA A 267 -7.91 -7.15 -0.05
C ALA A 267 -7.90 -7.66 1.40
N VAL A 268 -7.37 -6.88 2.34
CA VAL A 268 -7.40 -7.17 3.78
C VAL A 268 -8.85 -7.15 4.30
N PHE A 269 -9.65 -6.14 3.94
CA PHE A 269 -11.03 -6.02 4.42
C PHE A 269 -11.95 -7.08 3.83
N LEU A 270 -12.06 -7.13 2.50
CA LEU A 270 -12.94 -8.05 1.76
C LEU A 270 -12.48 -9.51 1.87
N GLY A 271 -11.18 -9.75 2.10
CA GLY A 271 -10.66 -11.06 2.47
C GLY A 271 -10.98 -11.48 3.91
N GLY A 272 -11.66 -10.63 4.69
CA GLY A 272 -12.09 -10.91 6.08
C GLY A 272 -10.96 -10.91 7.11
N VAL A 273 -9.79 -10.35 6.79
CA VAL A 273 -8.64 -10.33 7.72
C VAL A 273 -9.00 -9.57 8.99
N THR A 274 -9.61 -8.39 8.89
CA THR A 274 -10.03 -7.62 10.08
C THR A 274 -11.14 -8.32 10.86
N ARG A 275 -11.92 -9.21 10.24
CA ARG A 275 -12.88 -10.06 10.98
C ARG A 275 -12.18 -11.12 11.82
N ARG A 276 -11.07 -11.68 11.33
CA ARG A 276 -10.26 -12.69 12.04
C ARG A 276 -9.30 -12.07 13.06
N PHE A 277 -8.83 -10.85 12.79
CA PHE A 277 -7.88 -10.07 13.60
C PHE A 277 -8.39 -8.65 13.88
N PRO A 278 -9.53 -8.47 14.58
CA PRO A 278 -10.16 -7.16 14.79
C PRO A 278 -9.35 -6.22 15.69
N ASP A 279 -8.40 -6.77 16.44
CA ASP A 279 -7.51 -6.05 17.34
C ASP A 279 -6.20 -5.59 16.66
N LEU A 280 -5.87 -6.11 15.48
CA LEU A 280 -4.68 -5.69 14.72
C LEU A 280 -4.91 -4.33 14.07
N ARG A 281 -3.88 -3.46 14.06
CA ARG A 281 -3.93 -2.13 13.42
C ARG A 281 -3.12 -2.12 12.15
N PHE A 282 -3.70 -1.57 11.08
CA PHE A 282 -3.07 -1.42 9.77
C PHE A 282 -2.90 0.06 9.47
N ALA A 283 -1.73 0.45 8.95
CA ALA A 283 -1.50 1.81 8.51
C ALA A 283 -1.19 1.85 7.01
N PHE A 284 -1.71 2.85 6.31
CA PHE A 284 -1.46 3.09 4.88
C PHE A 284 -0.85 4.48 4.72
N LEU A 285 0.44 4.54 4.40
CA LEU A 285 1.26 5.73 4.58
C LEU A 285 1.31 6.62 3.33
N GLU A 286 1.54 7.92 3.54
CA GLU A 286 1.76 8.95 2.51
C GLU A 286 0.69 9.07 1.41
N GLY A 287 -0.48 8.47 1.60
CA GLY A 287 -1.57 8.44 0.61
C GLY A 287 -2.55 9.60 0.72
N GLY A 288 -2.50 10.37 1.81
CA GLY A 288 -3.59 11.27 2.21
C GLY A 288 -4.71 10.51 2.92
N VAL A 289 -5.60 11.25 3.60
CA VAL A 289 -6.71 10.64 4.37
C VAL A 289 -8.00 10.54 3.55
N GLY A 290 -8.21 11.45 2.60
CA GLY A 290 -9.48 11.56 1.86
C GLY A 290 -9.91 10.29 1.11
N TRP A 291 -8.97 9.53 0.54
CA TRP A 291 -9.29 8.27 -0.13
C TRP A 291 -9.73 7.17 0.86
N GLY A 292 -9.25 7.21 2.11
CA GLY A 292 -9.66 6.28 3.16
C GLY A 292 -11.10 6.51 3.57
N CYS A 293 -11.49 7.79 3.74
CA CYS A 293 -12.88 8.19 3.99
C CYS A 293 -13.80 7.79 2.83
N GLN A 294 -13.36 8.03 1.59
CA GLN A 294 -14.11 7.61 0.40
C GLN A 294 -14.27 6.09 0.34
N LEU A 295 -13.19 5.33 0.56
CA LEU A 295 -13.24 3.86 0.58
C LEU A 295 -14.22 3.33 1.64
N PHE A 296 -14.29 3.96 2.82
CA PHE A 296 -15.24 3.57 3.84
C PHE A 296 -16.70 3.71 3.38
N CYS A 297 -17.05 4.86 2.80
CA CYS A 297 -18.37 5.10 2.22
C CYS A 297 -18.66 4.12 1.08
N ASP A 298 -17.71 3.95 0.15
CA ASP A 298 -17.84 3.06 -0.99
C ASP A 298 -18.12 1.62 -0.53
N LEU A 299 -17.40 1.10 0.47
CA LEU A 299 -17.63 -0.25 0.97
C LEU A 299 -19.04 -0.42 1.56
N ILE A 300 -19.56 0.56 2.29
CA ILE A 300 -20.91 0.52 2.85
C ILE A 300 -21.96 0.52 1.73
N GLU A 301 -21.85 1.48 0.80
CA GLU A 301 -22.80 1.62 -0.31
C GLU A 301 -22.81 0.38 -1.22
N HIS A 302 -21.64 -0.21 -1.45
CA HIS A 302 -21.54 -1.45 -2.21
C HIS A 302 -22.08 -2.64 -1.42
N TRP A 303 -21.86 -2.72 -0.11
CA TRP A 303 -22.45 -3.78 0.72
C TRP A 303 -23.98 -3.75 0.72
N GLU A 304 -24.60 -2.57 0.71
CA GLU A 304 -26.06 -2.44 0.62
C GLU A 304 -26.65 -3.04 -0.68
N ARG A 305 -25.84 -3.13 -1.74
CA ARG A 305 -26.24 -3.67 -3.06
C ARG A 305 -25.71 -5.08 -3.33
N ARG A 306 -24.51 -5.38 -2.84
CA ARG A 306 -23.70 -6.56 -3.18
C ARG A 306 -23.46 -7.50 -2.00
N GLY A 307 -23.86 -7.10 -0.79
CA GLY A 307 -23.96 -8.02 0.35
C GLY A 307 -25.17 -8.94 0.22
N ALA A 308 -25.22 -10.02 1.02
CA ALA A 308 -26.29 -11.02 0.96
C ALA A 308 -27.72 -10.43 0.87
N LYS A 309 -28.05 -9.43 1.70
CA LYS A 309 -29.38 -8.77 1.68
C LYS A 309 -29.59 -7.90 0.45
N GLY A 310 -28.56 -7.18 -0.01
CA GLY A 310 -28.63 -6.35 -1.22
C GLY A 310 -28.90 -7.18 -2.46
N LEU A 311 -28.21 -8.32 -2.57
CA LEU A 311 -28.38 -9.26 -3.67
C LEU A 311 -29.77 -9.88 -3.75
N GLN A 312 -30.49 -9.98 -2.62
CA GLN A 312 -31.89 -10.39 -2.64
C GLN A 312 -32.77 -9.43 -3.44
N ASN A 313 -32.42 -8.14 -3.54
CA ASN A 313 -33.14 -7.18 -4.38
C ASN A 313 -32.72 -7.27 -5.86
N MET A 314 -31.54 -7.82 -6.11
CA MET A 314 -30.96 -7.99 -7.45
C MET A 314 -31.17 -9.40 -8.01
N ASP A 315 -31.89 -10.26 -7.27
CA ASP A 315 -32.19 -11.63 -7.68
C ASP A 315 -33.10 -11.61 -8.93
N PRO A 316 -32.59 -12.06 -10.10
CA PRO A 316 -33.33 -11.98 -11.36
C PRO A 316 -34.61 -12.84 -11.34
N THR A 317 -34.70 -13.82 -10.44
CA THR A 317 -35.91 -14.65 -10.29
C THR A 317 -37.10 -13.87 -9.73
N LYS A 318 -36.86 -12.70 -9.12
CA LYS A 318 -37.89 -11.84 -8.52
C LYS A 318 -38.47 -10.81 -9.48
N LEU A 319 -37.96 -10.73 -10.71
CA LEU A 319 -38.50 -9.82 -11.73
C LEU A 319 -39.98 -10.15 -12.00
N ASP A 320 -40.86 -9.17 -11.80
CA ASP A 320 -42.26 -9.27 -12.23
C ASP A 320 -42.33 -9.13 -13.76
N ARG A 321 -42.22 -10.28 -14.43
CA ARG A 321 -42.19 -10.37 -15.90
C ARG A 321 -43.50 -9.87 -16.53
N LYS A 322 -44.62 -10.03 -15.83
CA LYS A 322 -45.93 -9.58 -16.31
C LYS A 322 -45.99 -8.06 -16.26
N LEU A 323 -45.63 -7.46 -15.12
CA LEU A 323 -45.57 -6.00 -15.00
C LEU A 323 -44.57 -5.39 -16.00
N LEU A 324 -43.41 -6.02 -16.20
CA LEU A 324 -42.45 -5.58 -17.22
C LEU A 324 -43.10 -5.55 -18.62
N ARG A 325 -43.83 -6.62 -18.98
CA ARG A 325 -44.55 -6.70 -20.25
C ARG A 325 -45.63 -5.63 -20.40
N GLU A 326 -46.40 -5.37 -19.35
CA GLU A 326 -47.42 -4.31 -19.30
C GLU A 326 -46.80 -2.91 -19.46
N LEU A 327 -45.65 -2.66 -18.83
CA LEU A 327 -44.92 -1.40 -18.99
C LEU A 327 -44.40 -1.22 -20.42
N VAL A 328 -43.86 -2.27 -21.02
CA VAL A 328 -43.39 -2.24 -22.41
C VAL A 328 -44.53 -1.88 -23.39
N ASP A 329 -45.72 -2.44 -23.20
CA ASP A 329 -46.91 -2.05 -23.99
C ASP A 329 -47.30 -0.60 -23.75
N LYS A 330 -47.38 -0.18 -22.48
CA LYS A 330 -47.77 1.18 -22.09
C LYS A 330 -46.89 2.24 -22.75
N TYR A 331 -45.59 1.97 -22.90
CA TYR A 331 -44.63 2.90 -23.50
C TYR A 331 -44.39 2.65 -25.00
N GLY A 332 -45.03 1.66 -25.61
CA GLY A 332 -45.07 1.48 -27.06
C GLY A 332 -43.83 0.85 -27.71
N TYR A 333 -43.01 0.10 -26.96
CA TYR A 333 -41.80 -0.55 -27.49
C TYR A 333 -42.11 -1.94 -28.04
N THR A 334 -42.64 -2.00 -29.27
CA THR A 334 -43.12 -3.25 -29.89
C THR A 334 -42.03 -4.29 -30.16
N ASP A 335 -40.81 -3.84 -30.42
CA ASP A 335 -39.62 -4.68 -30.61
C ASP A 335 -39.18 -5.35 -29.29
N LEU A 336 -39.16 -4.60 -28.18
CA LEU A 336 -38.94 -5.15 -26.85
C LEU A 336 -40.01 -6.17 -26.47
N ALA A 337 -41.28 -5.86 -26.73
CA ALA A 337 -42.40 -6.78 -26.46
C ALA A 337 -42.21 -8.12 -27.19
N ALA A 338 -41.92 -8.07 -28.50
CA ALA A 338 -41.71 -9.26 -29.30
C ALA A 338 -40.52 -10.10 -28.80
N GLU A 339 -39.43 -9.46 -28.36
CA GLU A 339 -38.27 -10.18 -27.82
C GLU A 339 -38.54 -10.76 -26.43
N LEU A 340 -39.23 -10.04 -25.55
CA LEU A 340 -39.65 -10.56 -24.25
C LEU A 340 -40.59 -11.75 -24.41
N ASP A 341 -41.53 -11.71 -25.35
CA ASP A 341 -42.45 -12.82 -25.62
C ASP A 341 -41.70 -14.08 -26.08
N ARG A 342 -40.63 -13.92 -26.88
CA ARG A 342 -39.72 -15.04 -27.25
C ARG A 342 -38.96 -15.63 -26.07
N ARG A 343 -38.77 -14.86 -24.99
CA ARG A 343 -37.98 -15.22 -23.82
C ARG A 343 -38.82 -15.50 -22.56
N ASP A 344 -40.12 -15.76 -22.70
CA ASP A 344 -41.03 -15.97 -21.56
C ASP A 344 -40.99 -14.80 -20.55
N GLY A 345 -40.90 -13.59 -21.09
CA GLY A 345 -40.81 -12.34 -20.33
C GLY A 345 -39.51 -12.15 -19.56
N TRP A 346 -38.50 -13.01 -19.73
CA TRP A 346 -37.20 -12.92 -19.06
C TRP A 346 -36.15 -12.27 -19.99
N PRO A 347 -35.66 -11.06 -19.69
CA PRO A 347 -34.75 -10.35 -20.59
C PRO A 347 -33.44 -11.11 -20.89
N SER A 348 -32.77 -11.64 -19.86
CA SER A 348 -31.38 -12.11 -19.96
C SER A 348 -31.12 -13.38 -19.12
N LYS A 349 -32.00 -14.38 -19.22
CA LYS A 349 -31.96 -15.59 -18.36
C LYS A 349 -30.61 -16.30 -18.31
N HIS A 350 -29.91 -16.40 -19.44
CA HIS A 350 -28.60 -17.03 -19.48
C HIS A 350 -27.59 -16.19 -18.72
N GLU A 351 -27.50 -14.89 -19.04
CA GLU A 351 -26.55 -13.96 -18.42
C GLU A 351 -26.77 -13.80 -16.92
N ASP A 352 -28.03 -13.74 -16.50
CA ASP A 352 -28.49 -13.62 -15.11
C ASP A 352 -28.07 -14.81 -14.23
N SER A 353 -27.74 -15.96 -14.84
CA SER A 353 -27.26 -17.15 -14.14
C SER A 353 -25.73 -17.26 -14.07
N MET A 354 -25.00 -16.39 -14.77
CA MET A 354 -23.54 -16.47 -14.85
C MET A 354 -22.90 -15.80 -13.64
N THR A 355 -22.21 -16.58 -12.81
CA THR A 355 -21.38 -16.07 -11.70
C THR A 355 -19.88 -16.26 -11.93
N GLY A 356 -19.50 -16.98 -13.00
CA GLY A 356 -18.12 -17.43 -13.20
C GLY A 356 -17.61 -18.38 -12.11
N GLY A 357 -18.51 -18.98 -11.32
CA GLY A 357 -18.16 -19.85 -10.19
C GLY A 357 -17.84 -19.09 -8.90
N ALA A 358 -17.90 -17.75 -8.91
CA ALA A 358 -17.70 -16.94 -7.72
C ALA A 358 -18.90 -17.01 -6.76
N PRO A 359 -18.69 -16.85 -5.44
CA PRO A 359 -19.77 -16.63 -4.50
C PRO A 359 -20.52 -15.34 -4.85
N LEU A 360 -21.84 -15.33 -4.65
CA LEU A 360 -22.67 -14.16 -5.00
C LEU A 360 -22.39 -12.95 -4.10
N ASP A 361 -22.15 -13.19 -2.81
CA ASP A 361 -21.91 -12.15 -1.81
C ASP A 361 -20.44 -11.72 -1.80
N ASP A 362 -20.16 -10.52 -2.31
CA ASP A 362 -18.82 -9.93 -2.39
C ASP A 362 -18.21 -9.69 -0.99
N PHE A 363 -19.02 -9.71 0.07
CA PHE A 363 -18.62 -9.45 1.47
C PHE A 363 -18.70 -10.70 2.36
N HIS A 364 -18.83 -11.90 1.77
CA HIS A 364 -19.07 -13.14 2.51
C HIS A 364 -18.01 -13.43 3.61
N PHE A 365 -16.75 -13.02 3.41
CA PHE A 365 -15.71 -13.16 4.44
C PHE A 365 -15.81 -12.11 5.56
N CYS A 366 -16.35 -10.93 5.28
CA CYS A 366 -16.54 -9.86 6.28
C CYS A 366 -17.61 -10.22 7.31
N LYS A 367 -18.65 -10.97 6.88
CA LYS A 367 -19.79 -11.37 7.72
C LYS A 367 -20.43 -10.17 8.45
N ILE A 368 -20.68 -9.07 7.73
CA ILE A 368 -21.31 -7.87 8.29
C ILE A 368 -22.78 -8.18 8.62
N THR A 369 -23.18 -7.93 9.86
CA THR A 369 -24.55 -8.18 10.36
C THR A 369 -25.20 -6.95 11.00
N GLN A 370 -24.39 -5.98 11.42
CA GLN A 370 -24.86 -4.78 12.11
C GLN A 370 -23.95 -3.57 11.82
N LYS A 371 -24.46 -2.35 12.08
CA LYS A 371 -23.69 -1.11 11.84
C LYS A 371 -22.36 -1.07 12.59
N GLN A 372 -22.32 -1.63 13.79
CA GLN A 372 -21.10 -1.64 14.63
C GLN A 372 -19.95 -2.41 13.96
N ASP A 373 -20.23 -3.41 13.12
CA ASP A 373 -19.19 -4.15 12.40
C ASP A 373 -18.35 -3.22 11.50
N TRP A 374 -18.93 -2.17 10.93
CA TRP A 374 -18.18 -1.20 10.11
C TRP A 374 -17.17 -0.40 10.93
N ILE A 375 -17.52 -0.09 12.18
CA ILE A 375 -16.63 0.61 13.10
C ILE A 375 -15.52 -0.36 13.53
N ASP A 376 -15.90 -1.55 13.98
CA ASP A 376 -14.97 -2.52 14.56
C ASP A 376 -13.99 -3.12 13.54
N LEU A 377 -14.41 -3.28 12.28
CA LEU A 377 -13.63 -3.96 11.25
C LEU A 377 -12.94 -3.03 10.26
N PHE A 378 -13.33 -1.75 10.18
CA PHE A 378 -12.71 -0.78 9.28
C PHE A 378 -12.25 0.48 10.02
N ALA A 379 -13.16 1.22 10.65
CA ALA A 379 -12.83 2.53 11.21
C ALA A 379 -11.84 2.46 12.39
N MET A 380 -11.89 1.41 13.19
CA MET A 380 -10.98 1.19 14.32
C MET A 380 -9.63 0.55 13.90
N PRO A 381 -9.59 -0.43 12.98
CA PRO A 381 -8.33 -1.06 12.60
C PRO A 381 -7.47 -0.24 11.63
N TYR A 382 -8.05 0.64 10.81
CA TYR A 382 -7.34 1.28 9.69
C TYR A 382 -6.91 2.72 10.02
N TYR A 383 -5.65 3.01 9.71
CA TYR A 383 -5.05 4.33 9.87
C TYR A 383 -4.48 4.80 8.53
N PHE A 384 -4.70 6.07 8.19
CA PHE A 384 -4.29 6.65 6.91
C PHE A 384 -3.32 7.80 7.17
N GLY A 385 -2.13 7.72 6.57
CA GLY A 385 -1.08 8.73 6.66
C GLY A 385 -1.15 9.75 5.53
N CYS A 386 -0.67 10.95 5.79
CA CYS A 386 -0.66 12.08 4.88
C CYS A 386 0.62 12.91 5.08
N GLU A 387 1.08 13.59 4.04
CA GLU A 387 2.15 14.57 4.18
C GLU A 387 1.67 15.76 5.03
N ALA A 388 2.57 16.34 5.82
CA ALA A 388 2.22 17.43 6.76
C ALA A 388 1.77 18.72 6.04
N ASP A 389 2.20 18.92 4.80
CA ASP A 389 1.83 20.04 3.93
C ASP A 389 0.68 19.70 2.97
N ASP A 390 0.09 18.51 3.07
CA ASP A 390 -1.11 18.16 2.31
C ASP A 390 -2.28 19.06 2.73
N ARG A 391 -2.66 19.95 1.81
CA ARG A 391 -3.78 20.88 2.01
C ARG A 391 -5.12 20.17 2.15
N MET A 392 -5.23 18.94 1.65
CA MET A 392 -6.45 18.14 1.76
C MET A 392 -6.67 17.58 3.18
N ASN A 393 -5.68 17.63 4.07
CA ASN A 393 -5.88 17.23 5.47
C ASN A 393 -6.95 18.05 6.19
N ALA A 394 -7.20 19.28 5.75
CA ALA A 394 -8.24 20.14 6.32
C ALA A 394 -9.68 19.72 5.97
N VAL A 395 -9.85 18.82 4.98
CA VAL A 395 -11.18 18.39 4.50
C VAL A 395 -11.48 16.92 4.76
N ALA A 396 -10.55 16.21 5.41
CA ALA A 396 -10.65 14.76 5.66
C ALA A 396 -11.44 14.42 6.93
#